data_AF-A0A2A7AZ19-F1
#
_entry.id   AF-A0A2A7AZ19-F1
#
_cell.length_a   1.000
_cell.length_b   1.000
_cell.length_c   1.000
_cell.angle_alpha   90.00
_cell.angle_beta   90.00
_cell.angle_gamma   90.00
#
_symmetry.space_group_name_H-M   'P 1'
#
loop_
_entity.id
_entity.type
_entity.pdbx_description
1 polymer ?
#
loop_
_entity_poly.entity_id
_entity_poly.type
_entity_poly.pdbx_seq_one_letter_code
_entity_poly.pdbx_strand_id
1 'polypeptide(L)'
;MTNEKWEQNNQDYLKESYEETGFTAGGYDVRKLICRGCGRVFYTTIYTKKYCHSYWCGNQVNNRRQREYRQMRRQDLVCQCCGEKFTPKRADARYCSNACRQKVYRKRVTDAASAQNEHLVKRNASAK
;
A
#
# COMPACT_ATOMS: atom_id res chain seq x y z
N MET A 1 -16.07 -3.79 -25.60
CA MET A 1 -16.39 -4.61 -24.40
C MET A 1 -15.17 -5.50 -24.12
N THR A 2 -14.60 -5.50 -22.92
CA THR A 2 -13.43 -6.34 -22.59
C THR A 2 -13.85 -7.79 -22.36
N ASN A 3 -12.95 -8.74 -22.60
CA ASN A 3 -13.22 -10.17 -22.36
C ASN A 3 -13.69 -10.41 -20.90
N GLU A 4 -12.98 -9.86 -19.92
CA GLU A 4 -13.37 -9.93 -18.51
C GLU A 4 -14.79 -9.38 -18.23
N LYS A 5 -15.17 -8.25 -18.84
CA LYS A 5 -16.50 -7.67 -18.61
C LYS A 5 -17.59 -8.54 -19.23
N TRP A 6 -17.32 -9.16 -20.38
CA TRP A 6 -18.23 -10.11 -20.98
C TRP A 6 -18.37 -11.36 -20.11
N GLU A 7 -17.27 -11.99 -19.69
CA GLU A 7 -17.31 -13.18 -18.82
C GLU A 7 -18.05 -12.89 -17.52
N GLN A 8 -17.92 -11.69 -16.96
CA GLN A 8 -18.61 -11.30 -15.73
C GLN A 8 -20.13 -11.29 -15.90
N ASN A 9 -20.62 -10.88 -17.06
CA ASN A 9 -22.05 -10.82 -17.37
C ASN A 9 -22.61 -12.17 -17.84
N ASN A 10 -21.75 -13.09 -18.28
CA ASN A 10 -22.13 -14.37 -18.90
C ASN A 10 -21.62 -15.57 -18.07
N GLN A 11 -21.60 -15.44 -16.75
CA GLN A 11 -21.13 -16.53 -15.87
C GLN A 11 -22.02 -17.78 -15.95
N ASP A 12 -23.33 -17.61 -16.15
CA ASP A 12 -24.25 -18.74 -16.28
C ASP A 12 -24.00 -19.51 -17.58
N TYR A 13 -23.84 -18.80 -18.70
CA TYR A 13 -23.44 -19.39 -19.98
C TYR A 13 -22.10 -20.15 -19.89
N LEU A 14 -21.11 -19.57 -19.22
CA LEU A 14 -19.81 -20.23 -19.03
C LEU A 14 -19.92 -21.46 -18.13
N LYS A 15 -20.81 -21.42 -17.12
CA LYS A 15 -21.08 -22.57 -16.26
C LYS A 15 -21.74 -23.70 -17.06
N GLU A 16 -22.78 -23.41 -17.82
CA GLU A 16 -23.46 -24.38 -18.70
C GLU A 16 -22.47 -24.99 -19.69
N SER A 17 -21.66 -24.16 -20.34
CA SER A 17 -20.59 -24.62 -21.24
C SER A 17 -19.56 -25.53 -20.52
N TYR A 18 -19.21 -25.23 -19.27
CA TYR A 18 -18.32 -26.08 -18.49
C TYR A 18 -18.95 -27.45 -18.17
N GLU A 19 -20.25 -27.47 -17.87
CA GLU A 19 -20.97 -28.65 -17.37
C GLU A 19 -21.50 -29.55 -18.50
N GLU A 20 -21.91 -28.98 -19.64
CA GLU A 20 -22.64 -29.68 -20.70
C GLU A 20 -21.80 -29.95 -21.96
N THR A 21 -21.00 -28.97 -22.41
CA THR A 21 -20.27 -29.06 -23.70
C THR A 21 -18.86 -29.63 -23.58
N GLY A 22 -18.52 -30.20 -22.42
CA GLY A 22 -17.20 -30.76 -22.16
C GLY A 22 -16.11 -29.68 -22.08
N PHE A 23 -16.37 -28.59 -21.34
CA PHE A 23 -15.41 -27.53 -21.02
C PHE A 23 -15.10 -26.53 -22.13
N THR A 24 -15.99 -26.26 -23.10
CA THR A 24 -15.68 -25.30 -24.19
C THR A 24 -16.76 -24.24 -24.40
N ALA A 25 -16.33 -22.98 -24.57
CA ALA A 25 -17.21 -21.84 -24.92
C ALA A 25 -16.58 -21.05 -26.08
N GLY A 26 -17.27 -21.01 -27.22
CA GLY A 26 -16.78 -20.30 -28.41
C GLY A 26 -15.41 -20.79 -28.92
N GLY A 27 -15.10 -22.08 -28.73
CA GLY A 27 -13.81 -22.68 -29.13
C GLY A 27 -12.67 -22.54 -28.11
N TYR A 28 -12.93 -21.96 -26.93
CA TYR A 28 -11.95 -21.84 -25.85
C TYR A 28 -12.28 -22.73 -24.66
N ASP A 29 -11.25 -23.27 -24.00
CA ASP A 29 -11.40 -24.07 -22.79
C ASP A 29 -11.90 -23.22 -21.62
N VAL A 30 -13.07 -23.57 -21.10
CA VAL A 30 -13.66 -22.98 -19.90
C VAL A 30 -13.12 -23.68 -18.66
N ARG A 31 -12.74 -22.89 -17.66
CA ARG A 31 -12.16 -23.37 -16.40
C ARG A 31 -13.03 -22.94 -15.23
N LYS A 32 -13.27 -23.87 -14.31
CA LYS A 32 -13.92 -23.62 -13.02
C LYS A 32 -12.85 -23.31 -11.97
N LEU A 33 -12.85 -22.10 -11.44
CA LEU A 33 -11.86 -21.62 -10.47
C LEU A 33 -12.54 -21.12 -9.19
N ILE A 34 -11.83 -21.25 -8.07
CA ILE A 34 -12.19 -20.59 -6.80
C ILE A 34 -11.46 -19.25 -6.76
N CYS A 35 -12.21 -18.16 -6.64
CA CYS A 35 -11.64 -16.81 -6.57
C CYS A 35 -10.72 -16.67 -5.35
N ARG A 36 -9.45 -16.34 -5.57
CA ARG A 36 -8.48 -16.14 -4.48
C ARG A 36 -8.77 -14.91 -3.60
N GLY A 37 -9.72 -14.06 -3.99
CA GLY A 37 -10.12 -12.87 -3.25
C GLY A 37 -11.32 -13.10 -2.34
N CYS A 38 -12.42 -13.62 -2.88
CA CYS A 38 -13.68 -13.77 -2.16
C CYS A 38 -14.12 -15.23 -1.93
N GLY A 39 -13.40 -16.22 -2.46
CA GLY A 39 -13.73 -17.65 -2.31
C GLY A 39 -14.89 -18.13 -3.18
N ARG A 40 -15.55 -17.25 -3.94
CA ARG A 40 -16.62 -17.65 -4.86
C ARG A 40 -16.08 -18.46 -6.03
N VAL A 41 -16.82 -19.50 -6.42
CA VAL A 41 -16.58 -20.24 -7.67
C VAL A 41 -16.97 -19.38 -8.88
N PHE A 42 -16.13 -19.33 -9.90
CA PHE A 42 -16.39 -18.64 -11.15
C PHE A 42 -15.81 -19.40 -12.33
N TYR A 43 -16.29 -19.08 -13.53
CA TYR A 43 -15.92 -19.75 -14.77
C TYR A 43 -15.26 -18.75 -15.72
N THR A 44 -14.23 -19.16 -16.44
CA THR A 44 -13.44 -18.27 -17.30
C THR A 44 -12.73 -19.04 -18.40
N THR A 45 -12.58 -18.41 -19.56
CA THR A 45 -11.73 -18.84 -20.67
C THR A 45 -10.32 -18.25 -20.55
N ILE A 46 -10.12 -17.25 -19.68
CA ILE A 46 -8.85 -16.56 -19.52
C ILE A 46 -7.90 -17.40 -18.66
N TYR A 47 -6.81 -17.87 -19.26
CA TYR A 47 -5.91 -18.82 -18.62
C TYR A 47 -5.14 -18.29 -17.40
N THR A 48 -4.88 -16.98 -17.34
CA THR A 48 -4.15 -16.32 -16.24
C THR A 48 -5.05 -15.87 -15.10
N LYS A 49 -6.36 -16.10 -15.21
CA LYS A 49 -7.36 -15.56 -14.29
C LYS A 49 -7.20 -16.20 -12.90
N LYS A 50 -7.23 -15.36 -11.86
CA LYS A 50 -7.08 -15.76 -10.45
C LYS A 50 -8.24 -15.31 -9.56
N TYR A 51 -9.03 -14.37 -10.06
CA TYR A 51 -10.07 -13.66 -9.34
C TYR A 51 -11.31 -13.60 -10.22
N CYS A 52 -12.50 -13.74 -9.63
CA CYS A 52 -13.76 -13.55 -10.36
C CYS A 52 -13.84 -12.14 -10.97
N HIS A 53 -13.26 -11.15 -10.28
CA HIS A 53 -13.10 -9.80 -10.78
C HIS A 53 -11.67 -9.31 -10.47
N SER A 54 -10.90 -9.01 -11.51
CA SER A 54 -9.50 -8.57 -11.40
C SER A 54 -9.40 -7.27 -10.62
N TYR A 55 -10.25 -6.28 -10.96
CA TYR A 55 -10.26 -5.00 -10.24
C TYR A 55 -10.72 -5.17 -8.79
N TRP A 56 -11.94 -5.65 -8.51
CA TRP A 56 -12.43 -5.72 -7.13
C TRP A 56 -11.67 -6.72 -6.25
N CYS A 57 -11.71 -8.01 -6.60
CA CYS A 57 -11.09 -9.06 -5.78
C CYS A 57 -9.56 -9.03 -5.87
N GLY A 58 -9.00 -8.77 -7.05
CA GLY A 58 -7.54 -8.65 -7.19
C GLY A 58 -6.98 -7.44 -6.42
N ASN A 59 -7.60 -6.26 -6.53
CA ASN A 59 -7.15 -5.10 -5.75
C ASN A 59 -7.39 -5.29 -4.25
N GLN A 60 -8.48 -5.96 -3.83
CA GLN A 60 -8.71 -6.24 -2.41
C GLN A 60 -7.56 -7.06 -1.81
N VAL A 61 -7.15 -8.15 -2.47
CA VAL A 61 -6.02 -8.99 -2.02
C VAL A 61 -4.70 -8.21 -2.06
N ASN A 62 -4.46 -7.45 -3.13
CA ASN A 62 -3.26 -6.61 -3.23
C ASN A 62 -3.22 -5.55 -2.12
N ASN A 63 -4.33 -4.86 -1.86
CA ASN A 63 -4.45 -3.85 -0.82
C ASN A 63 -4.18 -4.43 0.57
N ARG A 64 -4.68 -5.64 0.86
CA ARG A 64 -4.37 -6.36 2.12
C ARG A 64 -2.88 -6.63 2.25
N ARG A 65 -2.26 -7.24 1.23
CA ARG A 65 -0.81 -7.52 1.21
C ARG A 65 0.02 -6.24 1.38
N GLN A 66 -0.37 -5.15 0.72
CA GLN A 66 0.30 -3.86 0.83
C GLN A 66 0.15 -3.24 2.24
N ARG A 67 -0.98 -3.45 2.92
CA ARG A 67 -1.15 -3.02 4.33
C ARG A 67 -0.20 -3.78 5.24
N GLU A 68 -0.13 -5.11 5.11
CA GLU A 68 0.80 -5.97 5.87
C GLU A 68 2.25 -5.55 5.63
N TYR A 69 2.64 -5.37 4.36
CA TYR A 69 3.99 -4.92 4.01
C TYR A 69 4.33 -3.55 4.60
N ARG A 70 3.40 -2.59 4.55
CA ARG A 70 3.59 -1.26 5.17
C ARG A 70 3.69 -1.34 6.69
N GLN A 71 2.95 -2.24 7.33
CA GLN A 71 3.02 -2.43 8.77
C GLN A 71 4.37 -3.03 9.17
N MET A 72 4.80 -4.09 8.50
CA MET A 72 6.11 -4.72 8.71
C MET A 72 7.25 -3.73 8.48
N ARG A 73 7.21 -2.95 7.39
CA ARG A 73 8.25 -1.94 7.11
C ARG A 73 8.32 -0.77 8.08
N ARG A 74 7.24 -0.50 8.80
CA ARG A 74 7.19 0.55 9.83
C ARG A 74 7.60 0.02 11.20
N GLN A 75 7.65 -1.30 11.37
CA GLN A 75 8.11 -1.88 12.62
C GLN A 75 9.57 -1.45 12.86
N ASP A 76 9.88 -1.15 14.12
CA ASP A 76 11.24 -0.86 14.58
C ASP A 76 11.93 0.33 13.89
N LEU A 77 11.17 1.35 13.49
CA LEU A 77 11.76 2.63 13.06
C LEU A 77 12.59 3.23 14.19
N VAL A 78 13.70 3.86 13.84
CA VAL A 78 14.62 4.46 14.81
C VAL A 78 14.22 5.91 15.06
N CYS A 79 14.01 6.26 16.33
CA CYS A 79 13.68 7.62 16.73
C CYS A 79 14.88 8.56 16.47
N GLN A 80 14.67 9.61 15.68
CA GLN A 80 15.73 10.61 15.39
C GLN A 80 16.17 11.44 16.59
N CYS A 81 15.48 11.32 17.74
CA CYS A 81 15.80 12.05 18.97
C CYS A 81 16.57 11.20 19.99
N CYS A 82 16.10 9.98 20.28
CA CYS A 82 16.66 9.13 21.34
C CYS A 82 17.34 7.86 20.81
N GLY A 83 17.20 7.53 19.52
CA GLY A 83 17.76 6.32 18.92
C GLY A 83 16.96 5.04 19.22
N GLU A 84 15.92 5.09 20.04
CA GLU A 84 15.11 3.91 20.35
C GLU A 84 14.25 3.48 19.16
N LYS A 85 14.04 2.17 19.06
CA LYS A 85 13.11 1.56 18.11
C LYS A 85 11.68 1.85 18.54
N PHE A 86 10.83 2.20 17.58
CA PHE A 86 9.40 2.40 17.80
C PHE A 86 8.60 2.01 16.57
N THR A 87 7.30 1.71 16.77
CA THR A 87 6.38 1.43 15.67
C THR A 87 5.42 2.61 15.51
N PRO A 88 5.53 3.41 14.43
CA PRO A 88 4.66 4.55 14.24
C PRO A 88 3.31 4.18 13.64
N LYS A 89 2.29 4.96 14.03
CA LYS A 89 0.96 4.93 13.40
C LYS A 89 0.94 5.60 12.02
N ARG A 90 1.77 6.64 11.82
CA ARG A 90 1.83 7.43 10.58
C ARG A 90 3.07 7.08 9.75
N ALA A 91 2.98 7.24 8.43
CA ALA A 91 4.07 6.92 7.50
C ALA A 91 5.27 7.88 7.62
N ASP A 92 5.02 9.13 8.01
CA ASP A 92 5.98 10.23 8.08
C ASP A 92 6.56 10.42 9.50
N ALA A 93 6.25 9.54 10.43
CA ALA A 93 6.68 9.66 11.82
C ALA A 93 8.20 9.49 11.94
N ARG A 94 8.84 10.43 12.63
CA ARG A 94 10.30 10.48 12.86
C ARG A 94 10.71 10.29 14.33
N TYR A 95 9.74 10.36 15.24
CA TYR A 95 9.98 10.40 16.68
C TYR A 95 9.04 9.43 17.38
N CYS A 96 9.54 8.74 18.41
CA CYS A 96 8.77 7.77 19.19
C CYS A 96 7.67 8.41 20.03
N SER A 97 7.79 9.69 20.39
CA SER A 97 6.86 10.39 21.27
C SER A 97 6.81 11.89 21.01
N ASN A 98 5.75 12.54 21.54
CA ASN A 98 5.63 14.00 21.54
C ASN A 98 6.79 14.67 22.28
N ALA A 99 7.29 14.06 23.35
CA ALA A 99 8.44 14.58 24.10
C ALA A 99 9.71 14.62 23.23
N CYS A 100 10.01 13.55 22.51
CA CYS A 100 11.13 13.50 21.58
C CYS A 100 10.98 14.52 20.44
N ARG A 101 9.77 14.64 19.86
CA ARG A 101 9.50 15.67 18.85
C ARG A 101 9.75 17.08 19.40
N GLN A 102 9.25 17.38 20.60
CA GLN A 102 9.37 18.71 21.20
C GLN A 102 10.83 19.02 21.57
N LYS A 103 11.60 18.03 22.02
CA LYS A 103 13.03 18.18 22.32
C LYS A 103 13.83 18.60 21.09
N VAL A 104 13.65 17.91 19.96
CA VAL A 104 14.31 18.27 18.70
C VAL A 104 13.84 19.62 18.18
N TYR A 105 12.54 19.93 18.29
CA TYR A 105 12.00 21.23 17.91
C TYR A 105 12.64 22.39 18.70
N ARG A 106 12.68 22.30 20.03
CA ARG A 106 13.30 23.32 20.91
C ARG A 106 14.79 23.51 20.60
N LYS A 107 15.52 22.42 20.37
CA LYS A 107 16.93 22.48 19.96
C LYS A 107 17.11 23.27 18.67
N ARG A 108 16.32 22.97 17.63
CA ARG A 108 16.40 23.69 16.35
C ARG A 108 16.10 25.19 16.49
N VAL A 109 15.11 25.55 17.30
CA VAL A 109 14.76 26.96 17.54
C VAL A 109 15.90 27.70 18.25
N THR A 110 16.51 27.07 19.27
CA THR A 110 17.65 27.64 19.99
C THR A 110 18.89 27.76 19.11
N ASP A 111 19.23 26.71 18.35
CA ASP A 111 20.35 26.73 17.40
C ASP A 111 20.18 27.85 16.35
N ALA A 112 18.95 28.04 15.82
CA ALA A 112 18.65 29.09 14.86
C ALA A 112 18.80 30.50 15.47
N ALA A 113 18.33 30.70 16.71
CA ALA A 113 18.50 31.97 17.42
C ALA A 113 19.98 32.28 17.71
N SER A 114 20.75 31.27 18.14
CA SER A 114 22.20 31.42 18.34
C SER A 114 22.92 31.79 17.04
N ALA A 115 22.60 31.13 15.92
CA ALA A 115 23.19 31.45 14.62
C ALA A 115 22.87 32.88 14.15
N GLN A 116 21.64 33.35 14.38
CA GLN A 116 21.25 34.75 14.09
C GLN A 116 22.06 35.74 14.94
N ASN A 117 22.24 35.46 16.23
CA ASN A 117 23.04 36.30 17.12
C ASN A 117 24.51 36.33 16.70
N GLU A 118 25.11 35.18 16.36
CA GLU A 118 26.49 35.13 15.85
C GLU A 118 26.67 35.95 14.57
N HIS A 119 25.73 35.85 13.64
CA HIS A 119 25.75 36.63 12.40
C HIS A 119 25.69 38.14 12.68
N LEU A 120 24.83 38.59 13.59
CA LEU A 120 24.72 39.99 13.99
C LEU A 120 26.02 40.51 14.64
N VAL A 121 26.64 39.71 15.52
CA VAL A 121 27.92 40.07 16.17
C VAL A 121 29.03 40.21 15.13
N LYS A 122 29.18 39.26 14.21
CA LYS A 122 30.19 39.32 13.12
C LYS A 122 30.00 40.54 12.22
N ARG A 123 28.74 40.86 11.88
CA ARG A 123 28.42 42.04 11.07
C ARG A 123 28.79 43.34 11.79
N ASN A 124 28.46 43.46 13.07
CA ASN A 124 28.78 44.66 13.85
C ASN A 124 30.29 44.82 14.10
N ALA A 125 31.04 43.71 14.19
CA ALA A 125 32.50 43.73 14.31
C ALA A 125 33.19 44.18 13.01
N SER A 126 32.59 43.90 11.84
CA SER A 126 33.13 44.30 10.53
C SER A 126 32.76 45.74 10.13
N ALA A 127 31.88 46.38 10.89
CA ALA A 127 31.42 47.76 10.66
C ALA A 127 32.16 48.79 11.53
N LYS A 128 33.18 48.37 12.28
CA LYS A 128 34.14 49.20 13.02
C LYS A 128 35.48 49.16 12.31
#